data_AF-A0A961P7R7-F1
#
_entry.id   AF-A0A961P7R7-F1
#
_cell.length_a   1.000
_cell.length_b   1.000
_cell.length_c   1.000
_cell.angle_alpha   90.00
_cell.angle_beta   90.00
_cell.angle_gamma   90.00
#
_symmetry.space_group_name_H-M   'P 1'
#
loop_
_entity.id
_entity.type
_entity.pdbx_description
1 polymer ?
#
loop_
_entity_poly.entity_id
_entity_poly.type
_entity_poly.pdbx_seq_one_letter_code
_entity_poly.pdbx_strand_id
1 'polypeptide(L)' 'DDVVITEFVKSAGQETLPTYMLGQLRRVVTPEVNAISTVVLVAGAILVTLFFWFSRGRR' A
#
# COMPACT_ATOMS: atom_id res chain seq x y z
N ASP A 1 5.25 2.56 49.92
CA ASP A 1 6.28 1.71 49.31
C ASP A 1 5.59 0.69 48.41
N ASP A 2 4.96 1.17 47.33
CA ASP A 2 4.24 0.37 46.32
C ASP A 2 3.82 1.24 45.11
N VAL A 3 4.64 2.24 44.78
CA VAL A 3 4.46 3.12 43.59
C VAL A 3 5.73 3.15 42.72
N VAL A 4 6.70 2.33 43.10
CA VAL A 4 8.04 2.21 42.50
C VAL A 4 8.29 0.76 42.05
N ILE A 5 7.23 -0.06 41.96
CA ILE A 5 7.28 -1.38 41.31
C ILE A 5 7.01 -1.16 39.81
N THR A 6 8.06 -0.59 39.22
CA THR A 6 8.63 -1.00 37.95
C THR A 6 7.70 -0.96 36.74
N GLU A 7 7.75 0.20 36.11
CA GLU A 7 7.68 0.47 34.66
C GLU A 7 8.63 -0.42 33.80
N PHE A 8 9.06 -1.57 34.32
CA PHE A 8 9.86 -2.62 33.71
C PHE A 8 9.33 -4.04 34.06
N VAL A 9 8.02 -4.21 34.32
CA VAL A 9 7.27 -5.31 33.67
C VAL A 9 7.15 -4.90 32.19
N LYS A 10 8.23 -4.84 31.42
CA LYS A 10 8.60 -5.92 30.48
C LYS A 10 7.41 -6.76 30.01
N SER A 11 6.43 -6.11 29.41
CA SER A 11 6.01 -6.48 28.07
C SER A 11 6.11 -5.22 27.23
N ALA A 12 7.31 -4.85 26.75
CA ALA A 12 7.82 -5.43 25.51
C ALA A 12 6.70 -5.54 24.45
N GLY A 13 6.57 -4.51 23.61
CA GLY A 13 5.91 -4.69 22.32
C GLY A 13 4.40 -4.53 22.27
N GLN A 14 3.77 -3.89 23.26
CA GLN A 14 2.43 -3.35 23.11
C GLN A 14 2.49 -1.83 22.89
N GLU A 15 3.37 -1.39 21.97
CA GLU A 15 2.96 -0.34 21.06
C GLU A 15 1.72 -0.89 20.33
N THR A 16 0.57 -0.63 20.95
CA THR A 16 -0.79 -0.95 20.56
C THR A 16 -0.90 -1.65 19.20
N LEU A 17 -1.20 -2.95 19.20
CA LEU A 17 -1.67 -3.67 18.01
C LEU A 17 -2.62 -2.82 17.13
N PRO A 18 -3.51 -1.96 17.69
CA PRO A 18 -4.27 -1.00 16.91
C PRO A 18 -3.46 0.07 16.13
N THR A 19 -2.38 0.65 16.67
CA THR A 19 -1.58 1.69 15.99
C THR A 19 -0.59 1.07 15.00
N TYR A 20 -0.01 -0.10 15.30
CA TYR A 20 0.80 -0.82 14.32
C TYR A 20 -0.07 -1.33 13.15
N MET A 21 -1.31 -1.77 13.42
CA MET A 21 -2.28 -2.10 12.37
C MET A 21 -2.79 -0.86 11.62
N LEU A 22 -3.05 0.28 12.27
CA LEU A 22 -3.47 1.52 11.60
C LEU A 22 -2.33 2.17 10.81
N GLY A 23 -1.10 2.09 11.31
CA GLY A 23 0.13 2.53 10.66
C GLY A 23 0.53 1.62 9.49
N GLN A 24 0.32 0.30 9.63
CA GLN A 24 0.41 -0.65 8.52
C GLN A 24 -0.73 -0.39 7.53
N LEU A 25 -1.99 -0.21 7.93
CA LEU A 25 -3.13 0.06 7.02
C LEU A 25 -2.95 1.35 6.20
N ARG A 26 -2.46 2.44 6.81
CA ARG A 26 -2.11 3.67 6.08
C ARG A 26 -0.97 3.47 5.07
N ARG A 27 -0.15 2.42 5.22
CA ARG A 27 0.90 2.02 4.27
C ARG A 27 0.54 0.75 3.47
N VAL A 28 -0.57 0.07 3.74
CA VAL A 28 -0.98 -1.17 3.05
C VAL A 28 -1.50 -0.83 1.66
N VAL A 29 -2.05 0.37 1.48
CA VAL A 29 -2.11 1.01 0.16
C VAL A 29 -0.97 2.01 0.09
N THR A 30 0.27 1.53 0.00
CA THR A 30 1.41 2.42 -0.23
C THR A 30 1.09 3.27 -1.48
N PRO A 31 1.22 4.61 -1.41
CA PRO A 31 1.08 5.47 -2.57
C PRO A 31 1.94 5.00 -3.75
N GLU A 32 3.07 4.36 -3.44
CA GLU A 32 3.98 3.71 -4.37
C GLU A 32 3.32 2.63 -5.23
N VAL A 33 2.55 1.70 -4.62
CA VAL A 33 1.89 0.63 -5.36
C VAL A 33 0.80 1.19 -6.26
N ASN A 34 0.02 2.18 -5.78
CA ASN A 34 -0.97 2.86 -6.59
C ASN A 34 -0.32 3.61 -7.78
N ALA A 35 0.79 4.32 -7.54
CA ALA A 35 1.54 4.98 -8.60
C ALA A 35 1.97 3.99 -9.70
N ILE A 36 2.54 2.84 -9.32
CA ILE A 36 2.94 1.80 -10.28
C ILE A 36 1.71 1.24 -11.01
N SER A 37 0.60 0.99 -10.32
CA SER A 37 -0.64 0.49 -10.94
C SER A 37 -1.15 1.44 -12.02
N THR A 38 -1.12 2.76 -11.80
CA THR A 38 -1.53 3.74 -12.82
C THR A 38 -0.64 3.72 -14.05
N VAL A 39 0.68 3.58 -13.88
CA VAL A 39 1.64 3.50 -15.00
C VAL A 39 1.38 2.24 -15.83
N VAL A 40 1.21 1.10 -15.18
CA VAL A 40 0.91 -0.17 -15.86
C VAL A 40 -0.44 -0.10 -16.59
N LEU A 41 -1.45 0.48 -15.96
CA LEU A 41 -2.78 0.64 -16.54
C LEU A 41 -2.74 1.55 -17.78
N VAL A 42 -2.06 2.69 -17.71
CA VAL A 42 -1.91 3.62 -18.85
C VAL A 42 -1.11 2.97 -19.98
N ALA A 43 -0.03 2.26 -19.68
CA ALA A 43 0.74 1.52 -20.68
C ALA A 43 -0.12 0.47 -21.40
N GLY A 44 -0.90 -0.31 -20.64
CA GLY A 44 -1.84 -1.29 -21.20
C GLY A 44 -2.91 -0.64 -22.07
N ALA A 45 -3.50 0.47 -21.60
CA ALA A 45 -4.49 1.22 -22.36
C ALA A 45 -3.94 1.72 -23.70
N ILE A 46 -2.73 2.30 -23.71
CA ILE A 46 -2.05 2.77 -24.93
C ILE A 46 -1.85 1.61 -25.92
N LEU A 47 -1.35 0.46 -25.46
CA LEU A 47 -1.14 -0.71 -26.31
C LEU A 47 -2.45 -1.18 -26.96
N VAL A 48 -3.53 -1.29 -26.18
CA VAL A 48 -4.85 -1.68 -26.69
C VAL A 48 -5.40 -0.64 -27.66
N THR A 49 -5.28 0.65 -27.34
CA THR A 49 -5.73 1.74 -28.22
C THR A 49 -4.99 1.74 -29.55
N LEU A 50 -3.66 1.59 -29.53
CA LEU A 50 -2.84 1.52 -30.75
C LEU A 50 -3.16 0.26 -31.57
N PHE A 51 -3.28 -0.88 -30.92
CA PHE A 51 -3.68 -2.13 -31.57
C PHE A 51 -5.06 -2.00 -32.22
N PHE A 52 -6.02 -1.42 -31.51
CA PHE A 52 -7.37 -1.21 -32.04
C PHE A 52 -7.39 -0.24 -33.22
N TRP A 53 -6.65 0.86 -33.13
CA TRP A 53 -6.54 1.83 -34.22
C TRP A 53 -5.91 1.22 -35.48
N PHE A 54 -4.81 0.46 -35.31
CA PHE A 54 -4.13 -0.19 -36.42
C PHE A 54 -4.92 -1.37 -37.02
N SER A 55 -5.61 -2.14 -36.20
CA SER A 55 -6.48 -3.23 -36.67
C SER A 55 -7.72 -2.73 -37.40
N ARG A 56 -8.23 -1.55 -37.04
CA ARG A 56 -9.38 -0.92 -37.71
C ARG A 56 -9.03 -0.38 -39.10
N GLY A 57 -7.79 0.04 -39.34
CA GLY A 57 -7.34 0.49 -40.67
C GLY A 57 -7.08 -0.65 -41.68
N ARG A 58 -7.17 -1.92 -41.27
CA ARG A 58 -6.98 -3.10 -42.13
C ARG A 58 -8.27 -3.83 -42.50
N ARG A 59 -9.44 -3.36 -42.03
CA ARG A 59 -10.76 -3.80 -42.50
C ARG A 59 -11.35 -2.70 -43.35
#